data_AF-A0A367KFA8-F1
#
_entry.id   AF-A0A367KFA8-F1
#
_cell.length_a   1.000
_cell.length_b   1.000
_cell.length_c   1.000
_cell.angle_alpha   90.00
_cell.angle_beta   90.00
_cell.angle_gamma   90.00
#
_symmetry.space_group_name_H-M   'P 1'
#
loop_
_entity.id
_entity.type
_entity.pdbx_description
1 polymer ?
#
loop_
_entity_poly.entity_id
_entity_poly.type
_entity_poly.pdbx_seq_one_letter_code
_entity_poly.pdbx_strand_id
1 'polypeptide(L)'
;MSNGSSSKESEKTMLSLPISFVHNDSGSDNVVPDMIRRAEKKKEDMETIKDLESIQTLCREIKAFEDKNISKLIASQQLVHYIDDNLTMATSKDRYFLMNPSVISEEFFYQIFISQLGQLGKIKLSLPLPIRDMLELVSQDEDERRDMVKTTVLHRGILNAYFKFS
;
A
#
# COMPACT_ATOMS: atom_id res chain seq x y z
N MET A 1 46.21 41.33 34.10
CA MET A 1 46.22 42.21 32.90
C MET A 1 45.57 41.40 31.79
N SER A 2 44.25 41.51 31.58
CA SER A 2 43.57 42.40 30.60
C SER A 2 44.00 42.08 29.15
N ASN A 3 43.15 41.86 28.14
CA ASN A 3 41.70 41.73 27.95
C ASN A 3 41.43 41.29 26.50
N GLY A 4 40.20 40.81 26.22
CA GLY A 4 39.50 40.88 24.93
C GLY A 4 39.62 39.65 24.04
N SER A 5 38.61 39.16 23.29
CA SER A 5 37.20 39.47 22.97
C SER A 5 36.76 38.27 22.09
N SER A 6 35.55 37.70 22.03
CA SER A 6 34.25 38.29 21.69
C SER A 6 33.20 37.18 21.75
N SER A 7 32.07 37.45 22.39
CA SER A 7 30.83 36.67 22.40
C SER A 7 30.21 36.55 21.00
N LYS A 8 29.44 35.48 20.74
CA LYS A 8 28.02 35.54 20.32
C LYS A 8 27.30 34.24 20.66
N GLU A 9 26.50 34.38 21.70
CA GLU A 9 25.33 33.60 22.09
C GLU A 9 24.27 33.65 20.97
N SER A 10 23.59 32.55 20.71
CA SER A 10 22.35 32.54 19.94
C SER A 10 21.43 31.47 20.51
N GLU A 11 20.65 31.94 21.47
CA GLU A 11 19.34 31.40 21.82
C GLU A 11 18.46 31.26 20.56
N LYS A 12 17.75 30.15 20.45
CA LYS A 12 16.45 30.10 19.76
C LYS A 12 15.52 29.13 20.49
N THR A 13 14.99 29.66 21.58
CA THR A 13 13.58 29.66 21.97
C THR A 13 12.62 28.75 21.17
N MET A 14 12.05 27.81 21.94
CA MET A 14 10.62 27.52 22.09
C MET A 14 9.68 27.82 20.90
N LEU A 15 9.07 26.76 20.39
CA LEU A 15 7.64 26.75 20.05
C LEU A 15 6.99 25.56 20.77
N SER A 16 6.86 25.68 22.09
CA SER A 16 5.84 24.97 22.85
C SER A 16 4.49 25.51 22.40
N LEU A 17 3.69 24.68 21.73
CA LEU A 17 2.32 25.05 21.40
C LEU A 17 1.51 25.18 22.70
N PRO A 18 0.78 26.29 22.92
CA PRO A 18 0.10 26.54 24.17
C PRO A 18 -1.11 25.61 24.34
N ILE A 19 -1.08 24.81 25.41
CA ILE A 19 -2.27 24.26 26.04
C ILE A 19 -2.97 25.41 26.75
N SER A 20 -3.99 25.98 26.12
CA SER A 20 -5.07 26.66 26.81
C SER A 20 -6.20 26.96 25.84
N PHE A 21 -7.34 26.30 26.00
CA PHE A 21 -8.60 26.96 26.35
C PHE A 21 -9.62 25.87 26.66
N VAL A 22 -9.69 25.49 27.94
CA VAL A 22 -10.91 24.94 28.53
C VAL A 22 -11.78 26.16 28.84
N HIS A 23 -12.85 26.33 28.09
CA HIS A 23 -14.04 27.00 28.60
C HIS A 23 -15.09 25.90 28.80
N ASN A 24 -15.42 25.68 30.07
CA ASN A 24 -16.61 24.95 30.47
C ASN A 24 -17.82 25.78 30.03
N ASP A 25 -18.58 25.28 29.08
CA ASP A 25 -20.00 25.59 29.00
C ASP A 25 -20.78 24.26 28.95
N SER A 26 -21.73 24.15 29.86
CA SER A 26 -22.54 22.96 30.09
C SER A 26 -23.56 22.81 28.96
N GLY A 27 -23.31 21.88 28.05
CA GLY A 27 -24.29 21.43 27.06
C GLY A 27 -23.88 20.07 26.52
N SER A 28 -24.63 19.03 26.87
CA SER A 28 -24.42 17.68 26.38
C SER A 28 -24.73 17.60 24.89
N ASP A 29 -23.70 17.67 24.06
CA ASP A 29 -23.75 17.11 22.71
C ASP A 29 -22.40 16.46 22.42
N ASN A 30 -22.39 15.12 22.38
CA ASN A 30 -21.26 14.31 21.97
C ASN A 30 -21.01 14.49 20.46
N VAL A 31 -20.50 15.66 20.08
CA VAL A 31 -19.96 15.93 18.74
C VAL A 31 -18.56 15.35 18.72
N VAL A 32 -18.47 14.02 18.66
CA VAL A 32 -17.21 13.35 18.31
C VAL A 32 -16.78 13.93 16.97
N PRO A 33 -15.58 14.55 16.86
CA PRO A 33 -15.10 15.13 15.63
C PRO A 33 -15.21 14.11 14.48
N ASP A 34 -15.74 14.55 13.35
CA ASP A 34 -16.08 13.70 12.21
C ASP A 34 -14.86 12.91 11.67
N MET A 35 -13.66 13.41 11.92
CA MET A 35 -12.38 12.73 11.63
C MET A 35 -12.13 11.50 12.50
N ILE A 36 -12.51 11.55 13.78
CA ILE A 36 -12.38 10.44 14.73
C ILE A 36 -13.40 9.34 14.36
N ARG A 37 -14.66 9.72 14.07
CA ARG A 37 -15.69 8.77 13.60
C ARG A 37 -15.30 8.05 12.29
N ARG A 38 -14.72 8.77 11.32
CA ARG A 38 -14.23 8.15 10.07
C ARG A 38 -13.02 7.25 10.30
N ALA A 39 -12.13 7.60 11.23
CA ALA A 39 -10.99 6.77 11.57
C ALA A 39 -11.41 5.49 12.30
N GLU A 40 -12.37 5.59 13.22
CA GLU A 40 -12.97 4.46 13.94
C GLU A 40 -13.73 3.53 13.00
N LYS A 41 -14.61 4.07 12.14
CA LYS A 41 -15.31 3.27 11.12
C LYS A 41 -14.33 2.59 10.15
N LYS A 42 -13.30 3.32 9.69
CA LYS A 42 -12.25 2.76 8.83
C LYS A 42 -11.46 1.65 9.54
N LYS A 43 -11.29 1.73 10.87
CA LYS A 43 -10.62 0.71 11.67
C LYS A 43 -11.51 -0.54 11.85
N GLU A 44 -12.80 -0.36 12.09
CA GLU A 44 -13.80 -1.42 12.20
C GLU A 44 -14.00 -2.18 10.87
N ASP A 45 -14.18 -1.44 9.77
CA ASP A 45 -14.25 -1.99 8.41
C ASP A 45 -12.93 -2.71 8.01
N MET A 46 -11.81 -2.42 8.70
CA MET A 46 -10.50 -3.01 8.43
C MET A 46 -10.24 -4.29 9.24
N GLU A 47 -10.68 -4.33 10.49
CA GLU A 47 -10.63 -5.55 11.32
C GLU A 47 -11.49 -6.65 10.67
N THR A 48 -12.69 -6.30 10.21
CA THR A 48 -13.62 -7.24 9.54
C THR A 48 -13.07 -7.89 8.27
N ILE A 49 -12.18 -7.24 7.52
CA ILE A 49 -11.57 -7.82 6.30
C ILE A 49 -10.52 -8.88 6.62
N LYS A 50 -9.71 -8.65 7.66
CA LYS A 50 -8.68 -9.62 8.10
C LYS A 50 -9.30 -10.88 8.72
N ASP A 51 -10.54 -10.77 9.15
CA ASP A 51 -11.31 -11.87 9.73
C ASP A 51 -12.02 -12.74 8.68
N LEU A 52 -11.94 -12.38 7.39
CA LEU A 52 -12.46 -13.22 6.32
C LEU A 52 -11.71 -14.55 6.24
N GLU A 53 -12.42 -15.65 6.46
CA GLU A 53 -11.85 -17.01 6.42
C GLU A 53 -11.16 -17.33 5.08
N SER A 54 -11.67 -16.80 3.98
CA SER A 54 -11.06 -16.95 2.65
C SER A 54 -9.65 -16.34 2.61
N ILE A 55 -9.48 -15.12 3.15
CA ILE A 55 -8.20 -14.42 3.19
C ILE A 55 -7.23 -15.10 4.18
N GLN A 56 -7.74 -15.55 5.32
CA GLN A 56 -6.93 -16.31 6.28
C GLN A 56 -6.44 -17.64 5.71
N THR A 57 -7.26 -18.29 4.88
CA THR A 57 -6.89 -19.53 4.19
C THR A 57 -5.77 -19.27 3.18
N LEU A 58 -5.91 -18.26 2.33
CA LEU A 58 -4.84 -17.86 1.39
C LEU A 58 -3.54 -17.48 2.13
N CYS A 59 -3.63 -16.76 3.25
CA CYS A 59 -2.45 -16.45 4.07
C CYS A 59 -1.76 -17.71 4.62
N ARG A 60 -2.53 -18.74 5.00
CA ARG A 60 -1.99 -20.02 5.47
C ARG A 60 -1.33 -20.80 4.34
N GLU A 61 -1.95 -20.81 3.16
CA GLU A 61 -1.39 -21.46 1.96
C GLU A 61 -0.06 -20.83 1.57
N ILE A 62 0.01 -19.50 1.46
CA ILE A 62 1.26 -18.78 1.16
C ILE A 62 2.38 -19.19 2.13
N LYS A 63 2.09 -19.22 3.44
CA LYS A 63 3.06 -19.64 4.46
C LYS A 63 3.46 -21.12 4.36
N ALA A 64 2.55 -21.99 3.93
CA ALA A 64 2.82 -23.41 3.78
C ALA A 64 3.76 -23.71 2.60
N PHE A 65 3.67 -22.91 1.53
CA PHE A 65 4.51 -23.04 0.34
C PHE A 65 5.82 -22.23 0.39
N GLU A 66 6.09 -21.52 1.49
CA GLU A 66 7.31 -20.72 1.64
C GLU A 66 8.58 -21.57 1.61
N ASP A 67 9.43 -21.35 0.60
CA ASP A 67 10.82 -21.82 0.63
C ASP A 67 11.71 -20.77 1.33
N LYS A 68 12.14 -21.11 2.55
CA LYS A 68 12.99 -20.24 3.38
C LYS A 68 14.37 -19.99 2.77
N ASN A 69 14.91 -20.90 1.97
CA ASN A 69 16.21 -20.71 1.32
C ASN A 69 16.10 -19.73 0.17
N ILE A 70 15.06 -19.87 -0.66
CA ILE A 70 14.77 -18.92 -1.75
C ILE A 70 14.44 -17.55 -1.16
N SER A 71 13.63 -17.48 -0.10
CA SER A 71 13.29 -16.21 0.56
C SER A 71 14.54 -15.50 1.09
N LYS A 72 15.48 -16.24 1.69
CA LYS A 72 16.79 -15.68 2.12
C LYS A 72 17.66 -15.26 0.94
N LEU A 73 17.63 -16.01 -0.16
CA LEU A 73 18.35 -15.65 -1.38
C LEU A 73 17.84 -14.32 -1.93
N ILE A 74 16.52 -14.17 -2.09
CA ILE A 74 15.89 -12.94 -2.59
C ILE A 74 16.15 -11.77 -1.63
N ALA A 75 16.12 -12.00 -0.31
CA ALA A 75 16.36 -10.95 0.68
C ALA A 75 17.82 -10.44 0.73
N SER A 76 18.79 -11.25 0.29
CA SER A 76 20.23 -10.94 0.37
C SER A 76 20.89 -10.70 -0.98
N GLN A 77 20.15 -10.86 -2.08
CA GLN A 77 20.71 -10.68 -3.41
C GLN A 77 21.10 -9.22 -3.67
N GLN A 78 22.11 -9.06 -4.50
CA GLN A 78 22.49 -7.79 -5.09
C GLN A 78 22.35 -7.91 -6.60
N LEU A 79 21.62 -6.98 -7.21
CA LEU A 79 21.49 -6.90 -8.65
C LEU A 79 22.86 -6.57 -9.27
N VAL A 80 23.28 -7.37 -10.24
CA VAL A 80 24.54 -7.19 -10.95
C VAL A 80 24.30 -6.61 -12.34
N HIS A 81 23.37 -7.21 -13.09
CA HIS A 81 23.14 -6.82 -14.48
C HIS A 81 21.74 -7.19 -14.97
N TYR A 82 21.21 -6.41 -15.92
CA TYR A 82 20.03 -6.78 -16.71
C TYR A 82 20.50 -7.49 -17.97
N ILE A 83 20.05 -8.73 -18.19
CA ILE A 83 20.45 -9.50 -19.38
C ILE A 83 19.51 -9.17 -20.53
N ASP A 84 18.20 -9.22 -20.26
CA ASP A 84 17.13 -8.84 -21.17
C ASP A 84 15.89 -8.39 -20.37
N ASP A 85 14.77 -8.17 -21.07
CA ASP A 85 13.50 -7.72 -20.47
C ASP A 85 12.92 -8.70 -19.43
N ASN A 86 13.32 -9.98 -19.49
CA ASN A 86 12.78 -11.06 -18.66
C ASN A 86 13.79 -11.64 -17.67
N LEU A 87 15.08 -11.35 -17.82
CA LEU A 87 16.15 -11.98 -17.06
C LEU A 87 17.15 -10.98 -16.50
N THR A 88 17.49 -11.17 -15.24
CA THR A 88 18.48 -10.40 -14.49
C THR A 88 19.52 -11.32 -13.89
N MET A 89 20.75 -10.85 -13.83
CA MET A 89 21.82 -11.50 -13.10
C MET A 89 21.95 -10.84 -11.73
N ALA A 90 21.89 -11.66 -10.70
CA ALA A 90 22.07 -11.24 -9.32
C ALA A 90 23.14 -12.08 -8.63
N THR A 91 23.78 -11.51 -7.62
CA THR A 91 24.75 -12.20 -6.79
C THR A 91 24.24 -12.34 -5.37
N SER A 92 24.49 -13.48 -4.74
CA SER A 92 24.31 -13.67 -3.31
C SER A 92 25.44 -14.52 -2.79
N LYS A 93 26.18 -13.99 -1.80
CA LYS A 93 27.45 -14.56 -1.34
C LYS A 93 28.43 -14.69 -2.51
N ASP A 94 28.96 -15.88 -2.75
CA ASP A 94 29.96 -16.17 -3.78
C ASP A 94 29.35 -16.82 -5.05
N ARG A 95 28.04 -16.65 -5.27
CA ARG A 95 27.32 -17.27 -6.39
C ARG A 95 26.51 -16.27 -7.19
N TYR A 96 26.48 -16.48 -8.50
CA TYR A 96 25.64 -15.76 -9.43
C TYR A 96 24.39 -16.58 -9.74
N PHE A 97 23.27 -15.88 -9.85
CA PHE A 97 21.96 -16.42 -10.12
C PHE A 97 21.36 -15.69 -11.29
N LEU A 98 20.74 -16.45 -12.17
CA LEU A 98 19.86 -15.93 -13.21
C LEU A 98 18.44 -15.91 -12.65
N MET A 99 17.83 -14.73 -12.61
CA MET A 99 16.52 -14.52 -12.00
C MET A 99 15.56 -13.90 -13.01
N ASN A 100 14.31 -14.37 -12.99
CA ASN A 100 13.23 -13.74 -13.72
C ASN A 100 12.48 -12.77 -12.78
N PRO A 101 12.70 -11.43 -12.90
CA PRO A 101 12.07 -10.47 -12.02
C PRO A 101 10.55 -10.43 -12.19
N SER A 102 10.02 -10.76 -13.38
CA SER A 102 8.57 -10.79 -13.62
C SER A 102 7.89 -11.81 -12.72
N VAL A 103 8.38 -13.05 -12.69
CA VAL A 103 7.84 -14.12 -11.83
C VAL A 103 7.98 -13.77 -10.34
N ILE A 104 9.13 -13.24 -9.93
CA ILE A 104 9.35 -12.85 -8.53
C ILE A 104 8.42 -11.69 -8.14
N SER A 105 8.26 -10.71 -9.01
CA SER A 105 7.40 -9.56 -8.77
C SER A 105 5.92 -9.93 -8.73
N GLU A 106 5.48 -10.87 -9.58
CA GLU A 106 4.12 -11.38 -9.60
C GLU A 106 3.76 -12.02 -8.24
N GLU A 107 4.60 -12.94 -7.76
CA GLU A 107 4.40 -13.57 -6.44
C GLU A 107 4.51 -12.54 -5.31
N PHE A 108 5.46 -11.61 -5.38
CA PHE A 108 5.60 -10.55 -4.39
C PHE A 108 4.33 -9.68 -4.30
N PHE A 109 3.80 -9.22 -5.43
CA PHE A 109 2.58 -8.42 -5.46
C PHE A 109 1.37 -9.23 -5.00
N TYR A 110 1.26 -10.50 -5.39
CA TYR A 110 0.20 -11.40 -4.91
C TYR A 110 0.21 -11.48 -3.37
N GLN A 111 1.36 -11.75 -2.75
CA GLN A 111 1.50 -11.82 -1.30
C GLN A 111 1.18 -10.48 -0.61
N ILE A 112 1.58 -9.36 -1.22
CA ILE A 112 1.23 -8.02 -0.71
C ILE A 112 -0.28 -7.77 -0.79
N PHE A 113 -0.93 -8.10 -1.91
CA PHE A 113 -2.36 -7.90 -2.07
C PHE A 113 -3.19 -8.72 -1.08
N ILE A 114 -2.79 -9.97 -0.82
CA ILE A 114 -3.47 -10.80 0.17
C ILE A 114 -3.24 -10.28 1.60
N SER A 115 -1.99 -9.93 1.95
CA SER A 115 -1.65 -9.50 3.32
C SER A 115 -2.16 -8.09 3.67
N GLN A 116 -2.34 -7.22 2.68
CA GLN A 116 -2.77 -5.83 2.85
C GLN A 116 -4.16 -5.54 2.28
N LEU A 117 -4.97 -6.57 2.03
CA LEU A 117 -6.31 -6.40 1.48
C LEU A 117 -7.13 -5.40 2.32
N GLY A 118 -7.78 -4.44 1.67
CA GLY A 118 -8.52 -3.34 2.33
C GLY A 118 -7.66 -2.21 2.88
N GLN A 119 -6.35 -2.44 3.04
CA GLN A 119 -5.37 -1.51 3.65
C GLN A 119 -4.44 -0.85 2.63
N LEU A 120 -4.61 -1.17 1.34
CA LEU A 120 -3.80 -0.61 0.26
C LEU A 120 -3.90 0.92 0.22
N GLY A 121 -2.80 1.55 -0.18
CA GLY A 121 -2.79 2.94 -0.61
C GLY A 121 -3.56 3.13 -1.92
N LYS A 122 -3.81 4.39 -2.30
CA LYS A 122 -4.43 4.74 -3.58
C LYS A 122 -3.37 5.33 -4.51
N ILE A 123 -3.23 4.74 -5.69
CA ILE A 123 -2.50 5.36 -6.80
C ILE A 123 -3.53 6.15 -7.60
N LYS A 124 -3.44 7.48 -7.56
CA LYS A 124 -4.31 8.35 -8.34
C LYS A 124 -3.71 8.51 -9.73
N LEU A 125 -4.43 8.06 -10.75
CA LEU A 125 -4.06 8.32 -12.14
C LEU A 125 -4.09 9.84 -12.40
N SER A 126 -3.09 10.33 -13.14
CA SER A 126 -3.01 11.75 -13.52
C SER A 126 -4.22 12.18 -14.35
N LEU A 127 -4.69 11.28 -15.22
CA LEU A 127 -5.90 11.42 -16.02
C LEU A 127 -6.84 10.24 -15.71
N PRO A 128 -8.15 10.49 -15.52
CA PRO A 128 -9.11 9.40 -15.39
C PRO A 128 -9.15 8.62 -16.69
N LEU A 129 -9.01 7.29 -16.60
CA LEU A 129 -8.99 6.41 -17.76
C LEU A 129 -10.34 5.68 -17.86
N PRO A 130 -11.15 5.93 -18.90
CA PRO A 130 -12.44 5.26 -19.04
C PRO A 130 -12.27 3.76 -19.23
N ILE A 131 -12.99 2.97 -18.43
CA ILE A 131 -12.95 1.50 -18.49
C ILE A 131 -13.32 1.00 -19.89
N ARG A 132 -14.28 1.65 -20.56
CA ARG A 132 -14.69 1.30 -21.93
C ARG A 132 -13.51 1.33 -22.90
N ASP A 133 -12.72 2.40 -22.85
CA ASP A 133 -11.59 2.63 -23.77
C ASP A 133 -10.46 1.63 -23.50
N MET A 134 -10.23 1.26 -22.22
CA MET A 134 -9.28 0.20 -21.90
C MET A 134 -9.71 -1.16 -22.44
N LEU A 135 -11.01 -1.46 -22.37
CA LEU A 135 -11.53 -2.76 -22.81
C LEU A 135 -11.57 -2.90 -24.34
N GLU A 136 -11.56 -1.79 -25.09
CA GLU A 136 -11.35 -1.82 -26.55
C GLU A 136 -9.97 -2.36 -26.94
N LEU A 137 -8.96 -2.21 -26.06
CA LEU A 137 -7.63 -2.81 -26.26
C LEU A 137 -7.59 -4.31 -25.94
N VAL A 138 -8.57 -4.81 -25.19
CA VAL A 138 -8.63 -6.20 -24.70
C VAL A 138 -9.45 -7.09 -25.63
N SER A 139 -10.61 -6.62 -26.08
CA SER A 139 -11.49 -7.38 -26.97
C SER A 139 -12.13 -6.51 -28.06
N GLN A 140 -12.18 -7.07 -29.27
CA GLN A 140 -12.89 -6.50 -30.42
C GLN A 140 -14.37 -6.86 -30.45
N ASP A 141 -14.80 -7.82 -29.61
CA ASP A 141 -16.21 -8.22 -29.49
C ASP A 141 -16.99 -7.21 -28.63
N GLU A 142 -17.99 -6.56 -29.24
CA GLU A 142 -18.83 -5.55 -28.58
C GLU A 142 -19.67 -6.12 -27.44
N ASP A 143 -20.16 -7.35 -27.58
CA ASP A 143 -21.03 -7.99 -26.58
C ASP A 143 -20.20 -8.43 -25.38
N GLU A 144 -19.03 -9.04 -25.62
CA GLU A 144 -18.07 -9.38 -24.55
C GLU A 144 -17.66 -8.12 -23.77
N ARG A 145 -17.30 -7.03 -24.47
CA ARG A 145 -16.90 -5.79 -23.82
C ARG A 145 -18.02 -5.20 -22.98
N ARG A 146 -19.25 -5.24 -23.49
CA ARG A 146 -20.44 -4.74 -22.78
C ARG A 146 -20.64 -5.51 -21.47
N ASP A 147 -20.44 -6.82 -21.48
CA ASP A 147 -20.59 -7.66 -20.29
C ASP A 147 -19.45 -7.47 -19.28
N MET A 148 -18.21 -7.24 -19.75
CA MET A 148 -17.08 -6.84 -18.89
C MET A 148 -17.33 -5.49 -18.21
N VAL A 149 -17.84 -4.49 -18.93
CA VAL A 149 -18.21 -3.18 -18.35
C VAL A 149 -19.29 -3.36 -17.29
N LYS A 150 -20.38 -4.08 -17.60
CA LYS A 150 -21.46 -4.33 -16.63
C LYS A 150 -20.92 -4.98 -15.36
N THR A 151 -20.10 -6.02 -15.51
CA THR A 151 -19.51 -6.76 -14.38
C THR A 151 -18.59 -5.89 -13.54
N THR A 152 -17.78 -5.04 -14.18
CA THR A 152 -16.87 -4.12 -13.47
C THR A 152 -17.64 -3.05 -12.70
N VAL A 153 -18.69 -2.48 -13.31
CA VAL A 153 -19.55 -1.48 -12.66
C VAL A 153 -20.33 -2.12 -11.50
N LEU A 154 -20.85 -3.33 -11.70
CA LEU A 154 -21.58 -4.09 -10.67
C LEU A 154 -20.72 -4.31 -9.41
N HIS A 155 -19.46 -4.69 -9.58
CA HIS A 155 -18.54 -4.98 -8.47
C HIS A 155 -17.72 -3.77 -7.99
N ARG A 156 -17.97 -2.56 -8.51
CA ARG A 156 -17.21 -1.33 -8.18
C ARG A 156 -17.06 -1.09 -6.68
N GLY A 157 -18.12 -1.35 -5.90
CA GLY A 157 -18.10 -1.17 -4.45
C GLY A 157 -17.04 -2.05 -3.77
N ILE A 158 -17.02 -3.33 -4.13
CA ILE A 158 -16.06 -4.32 -3.62
C ILE A 158 -14.64 -3.98 -4.09
N LEU A 159 -14.48 -3.66 -5.37
CA LEU A 159 -13.18 -3.28 -5.95
C LEU A 159 -12.57 -2.05 -5.26
N ASN A 160 -13.37 -1.03 -4.98
CA ASN A 160 -12.89 0.16 -4.26
C ASN A 160 -12.68 -0.12 -2.76
N ALA A 161 -13.51 -0.95 -2.12
CA ALA A 161 -13.37 -1.26 -0.70
C ALA A 161 -12.07 -2.03 -0.42
N TYR A 162 -11.85 -3.13 -1.15
CA TYR A 162 -10.77 -4.07 -0.89
C TYR A 162 -9.49 -3.79 -1.67
N PHE A 163 -9.61 -3.40 -2.95
CA PHE A 163 -8.46 -3.23 -3.85
C PHE A 163 -8.13 -1.76 -4.12
N LYS A 164 -8.95 -0.82 -3.62
CA LYS A 164 -8.81 0.62 -3.86
C LYS A 164 -8.83 1.02 -5.33
N PHE A 165 -9.48 0.22 -6.17
CA PHE A 165 -9.72 0.52 -7.57
C PHE A 165 -10.86 1.55 -7.68
N SER A 166 -10.56 2.81 -8.02
CA SER A 166 -11.55 3.90 -8.05
C SER A 166 -11.29 4.95 -9.09
#